data_AF-A0A345HDZ7-F1
#
_entry.id   AF-A0A345HDZ7-F1
#
_cell.length_a   1.000
_cell.length_b   1.000
_cell.length_c   1.000
_cell.angle_alpha   90.00
_cell.angle_beta   90.00
_cell.angle_gamma   90.00
#
_symmetry.space_group_name_H-M   'P 1'
#
loop_
_entity.id
_entity.type
_entity.pdbx_description
1 polymer ?
#
loop_
_entity_poly.entity_id
_entity_poly.type
_entity_poly.pdbx_seq_one_letter_code
_entity_poly.pdbx_strand_id
1 'polypeptide(L)'
;MDILEKRGIKFINEISYGRVRKCHYGLDSDMGYIVSYNSKNTLERIIQDIDLTLSGKFDLIDDPDISNYMYTAYITPQEIEYWDDYGNNIIGTCPLEDFRELVIRWKDFLETPPFDRSELISLPEKHNSVQEGFILKSSNEGFIPLQGAHIFNKTTRQLVPTDINGKFTINAQKGDTLEISYMNYAKKNIIITENRFTNIIHRDYNIVFEYHQQIQEPEIVNKKSFFGRIFHSISNLFR
;
A
#
# COMPACT_ATOMS: atom_id res chain seq x y z
N MET A 1 29.28 16.57 13.01
CA MET A 1 27.98 17.29 12.99
C MET A 1 26.92 16.22 12.85
N ASP A 2 25.84 16.31 13.63
CA ASP A 2 24.77 15.30 13.62
C ASP A 2 24.10 15.23 12.24
N ILE A 3 23.71 14.03 11.76
CA ILE A 3 23.08 13.87 10.44
C ILE A 3 21.78 14.66 10.32
N LEU A 4 20.99 14.76 11.40
CA LEU A 4 19.74 15.51 11.40
C LEU A 4 20.00 17.01 11.30
N GLU A 5 21.01 17.50 12.03
CA GLU A 5 21.46 18.91 11.93
C GLU A 5 22.02 19.22 10.54
N LYS A 6 22.85 18.33 9.99
CA LYS A 6 23.44 18.43 8.64
C LYS A 6 22.39 18.56 7.56
N ARG A 7 21.27 17.85 7.70
CA ARG A 7 20.21 17.78 6.70
C ARG A 7 18.99 18.64 7.05
N GLY A 8 19.03 19.40 8.15
CA GLY A 8 17.92 20.25 8.59
C GLY A 8 16.65 19.47 8.95
N ILE A 9 16.79 18.23 9.40
CA ILE A 9 15.69 17.33 9.74
C ILE A 9 15.33 17.51 11.21
N LYS A 10 14.02 17.56 11.50
CA LYS A 10 13.51 17.52 12.87
C LYS A 10 12.47 16.44 13.03
N PHE A 11 12.67 15.54 13.99
CA PHE A 11 11.65 14.57 14.37
C PHE A 11 10.60 15.18 15.30
N ILE A 12 9.34 14.84 15.06
CA ILE A 12 8.20 15.37 15.80
C ILE A 12 7.20 14.27 16.11
N ASN A 13 6.54 14.42 17.26
CA ASN A 13 5.33 13.69 17.58
C ASN A 13 4.15 14.55 17.12
N GLU A 14 3.40 14.08 16.13
CA GLU A 14 2.20 14.74 15.63
C GLU A 14 0.96 14.12 16.26
N ILE A 15 0.01 14.96 16.72
CA ILE A 15 -1.28 14.48 17.20
C ILE A 15 -2.28 14.57 16.06
N SER A 16 -2.78 13.42 15.61
CA SER A 16 -3.78 13.33 14.54
C SER A 16 -4.89 12.37 14.96
N TYR A 17 -6.14 12.83 14.88
CA TYR A 17 -7.33 12.06 15.32
C TYR A 17 -7.22 11.51 16.75
N GLY A 18 -6.61 12.26 17.67
CA GLY A 18 -6.43 11.86 19.07
C GLY A 18 -5.33 10.82 19.31
N ARG A 19 -4.56 10.45 18.28
CA ARG A 19 -3.40 9.53 18.39
C ARG A 19 -2.10 10.28 18.13
N VAL A 20 -1.02 9.82 18.77
CA VAL A 20 0.33 10.34 18.53
C VAL A 20 0.99 9.54 17.41
N ARG A 21 1.42 10.23 16.36
CA ARG A 21 2.19 9.69 15.24
C ARG A 21 3.61 10.22 15.26
N LYS A 22 4.56 9.41 14.82
CA LYS A 22 5.96 9.82 14.61
C LYS A 22 6.08 10.35 13.20
N CYS A 23 6.59 11.56 13.05
CA CYS A 23 6.77 12.23 11.76
C CYS A 23 8.13 12.94 11.74
N HIS A 24 8.51 13.46 10.56
CA HIS A 24 9.62 14.39 10.42
C HIS A 24 9.14 15.70 9.81
N TYR A 25 9.88 16.78 10.07
CA TYR A 25 9.73 18.07 9.42
C TYR A 25 11.01 18.37 8.63
N GLY A 26 10.85 18.73 7.36
CA GLY A 26 11.92 18.98 6.40
C GLY A 26 11.49 18.65 4.97
N LEU A 27 12.29 19.06 3.99
CA LEU A 27 12.12 18.68 2.57
C LEU A 27 13.13 17.59 2.18
N ASP A 28 13.39 16.65 3.09
CA ASP A 28 14.39 15.62 2.89
C ASP A 28 13.75 14.40 2.21
N SER A 29 14.14 14.13 0.96
CA SER A 29 13.57 13.05 0.15
C SER A 29 13.76 11.67 0.79
N ASP A 30 14.91 11.45 1.42
CA ASP A 30 15.27 10.16 1.99
C ASP A 30 14.47 9.92 3.26
N MET A 31 14.22 10.96 4.05
CA MET A 31 13.30 10.85 5.18
C MET A 31 11.86 10.59 4.74
N GLY A 32 11.40 11.15 3.62
CA GLY A 32 10.12 10.80 3.01
C GLY A 32 9.96 9.30 2.78
N TYR A 33 11.07 8.63 2.47
CA TYR A 33 11.15 7.19 2.31
C TYR A 33 11.23 6.45 3.66
N ILE A 34 12.17 6.85 4.52
CA ILE A 34 12.49 6.15 5.79
C ILE A 34 11.31 6.14 6.77
N VAL A 35 10.51 7.23 6.84
CA VAL A 35 9.38 7.29 7.78
C VAL A 35 8.27 6.27 7.50
N SER A 36 8.28 5.64 6.33
CA SER A 36 7.34 4.55 6.01
C SER A 36 7.62 3.26 6.80
N TYR A 37 8.86 3.08 7.29
CA TYR A 37 9.25 1.92 8.08
C TYR A 37 8.93 2.15 9.56
N ASN A 38 7.98 1.38 10.08
CA ASN A 38 7.61 1.40 11.50
C ASN A 38 7.98 0.10 12.24
N SER A 39 8.50 -0.89 11.51
CA SER A 39 8.91 -2.18 12.05
C SER A 39 10.38 -2.14 12.47
N LYS A 40 10.64 -2.37 13.76
CA LYS A 40 12.00 -2.48 14.30
C LYS A 40 12.83 -3.51 13.54
N ASN A 41 12.27 -4.70 13.28
CA ASN A 41 12.98 -5.76 12.57
C ASN A 41 13.33 -5.35 11.13
N THR A 42 12.46 -4.62 10.44
CA THR A 42 12.73 -4.12 9.08
C THR A 42 13.86 -3.10 9.10
N LEU A 43 13.83 -2.15 10.04
CA LEU A 43 14.89 -1.15 10.20
C LEU A 43 16.23 -1.81 10.56
N GLU A 44 16.23 -2.81 11.44
CA GLU A 44 17.42 -3.56 11.82
C GLU A 44 18.00 -4.36 10.65
N ARG A 45 17.15 -5.01 9.85
CA ARG A 45 17.57 -5.69 8.61
C ARG A 45 18.25 -4.70 7.65
N ILE A 46 17.61 -3.56 7.38
CA ILE A 46 18.16 -2.54 6.47
C ILE A 46 19.52 -2.04 6.97
N ILE A 47 19.66 -1.75 8.28
CA ILE A 47 20.94 -1.34 8.88
C ILE A 47 22.01 -2.43 8.67
N GLN A 48 21.65 -3.70 8.91
CA GLN A 48 22.57 -4.82 8.74
C GLN A 48 23.03 -5.00 7.29
N ASP A 49 22.12 -4.87 6.33
CA ASP A 49 22.44 -4.98 4.90
C ASP A 49 23.37 -3.82 4.45
N ILE A 50 23.15 -2.61 4.97
CA ILE A 50 24.05 -1.49 4.72
C ILE A 50 25.40 -1.69 5.40
N ASP A 51 25.45 -2.21 6.64
CA ASP A 51 26.70 -2.56 7.33
C ASP A 51 27.54 -3.58 6.55
N LEU A 52 26.87 -4.61 6.00
CA LEU A 52 27.52 -5.58 5.10
C LEU A 52 28.11 -4.89 3.88
N THR A 53 27.33 -4.01 3.24
CA THR A 53 27.77 -3.24 2.07
C THR A 53 28.99 -2.37 2.37
N LEU A 54 28.94 -1.58 3.45
CA LEU A 54 30.03 -0.70 3.90
C LEU A 54 31.30 -1.49 4.25
N SER A 55 31.16 -2.74 4.71
CA SER A 55 32.28 -3.65 4.98
C SER A 55 32.83 -4.36 3.73
N GLY A 56 32.33 -4.04 2.53
CA GLY A 56 32.74 -4.66 1.27
C GLY A 56 32.17 -6.06 1.05
N LYS A 57 31.08 -6.41 1.74
CA LYS A 57 30.46 -7.76 1.72
C LYS A 57 29.04 -7.73 1.15
N PHE A 58 28.81 -6.90 0.14
CA PHE A 58 27.52 -6.77 -0.53
C PHE A 58 26.96 -8.11 -1.02
N ASP A 59 27.83 -9.01 -1.52
CA ASP A 59 27.45 -10.33 -2.03
C ASP A 59 26.84 -11.27 -0.96
N LEU A 60 26.86 -10.89 0.32
CA LEU A 60 26.22 -11.65 1.41
C LEU A 60 24.78 -11.21 1.69
N ILE A 61 24.28 -10.18 1.01
CA ILE A 61 22.90 -9.70 1.16
C ILE A 61 21.97 -10.59 0.33
N ASP A 62 20.97 -11.18 0.99
CA ASP A 62 20.00 -12.08 0.35
C ASP A 62 19.02 -11.30 -0.55
N ASP A 63 18.55 -10.15 -0.07
CA ASP A 63 17.64 -9.28 -0.80
C ASP A 63 17.97 -7.79 -0.56
N PRO A 64 18.63 -7.11 -1.51
CA PRO A 64 18.95 -5.69 -1.41
C PRO A 64 17.73 -4.78 -1.67
N ASP A 65 16.56 -5.35 -1.96
CA ASP A 65 15.31 -4.59 -2.08
C ASP A 65 14.88 -4.05 -0.71
N ILE A 66 14.75 -2.73 -0.65
CA ILE A 66 14.23 -2.03 0.52
C ILE A 66 12.91 -1.34 0.22
N SER A 67 12.35 -1.50 -0.98
CA SER A 67 11.11 -0.87 -1.47
C SER A 67 9.96 -0.89 -0.47
N ASN A 68 9.13 0.15 -0.55
CA ASN A 68 7.86 0.23 0.18
C ASN A 68 6.71 0.46 -0.79
N TYR A 69 5.48 0.53 -0.29
CA TYR A 69 4.28 0.63 -1.11
C TYR A 69 4.19 1.91 -1.96
N MET A 70 5.00 2.93 -1.65
CA MET A 70 5.02 4.20 -2.39
C MET A 70 6.24 4.35 -3.29
N TYR A 71 7.34 3.65 -3.01
CA TYR A 71 8.64 3.96 -3.60
C TYR A 71 9.48 2.69 -3.81
N THR A 72 10.11 2.61 -4.97
CA THR A 72 11.08 1.57 -5.32
C THR A 72 12.47 2.03 -4.91
N ALA A 73 13.18 1.25 -4.08
CA ALA A 73 14.59 1.53 -3.80
C ALA A 73 15.41 0.29 -3.46
N TYR A 74 16.70 0.36 -3.77
CA TYR A 74 17.64 -0.75 -3.62
C TYR A 74 18.92 -0.27 -2.93
N ILE A 75 19.51 -1.15 -2.13
CA ILE A 75 20.89 -1.02 -1.67
C ILE A 75 21.81 -1.46 -2.81
N THR A 76 22.79 -0.64 -3.18
CA THR A 76 23.85 -1.00 -4.13
C THR A 76 25.22 -0.94 -3.43
N PRO A 77 26.29 -1.48 -4.05
CA PRO A 77 27.63 -1.40 -3.46
C PRO A 77 28.14 0.03 -3.23
N GLN A 78 27.53 1.05 -3.84
CA GLN A 78 27.94 2.45 -3.74
C GLN A 78 26.99 3.29 -2.90
N GLU A 79 25.68 3.14 -3.08
CA GLU A 79 24.66 4.02 -2.52
C GLU A 79 23.28 3.34 -2.46
N ILE A 80 22.30 4.05 -1.91
CA ILE A 80 20.90 3.71 -2.07
C ILE A 80 20.41 4.35 -3.37
N GLU A 81 19.76 3.58 -4.23
CA GLU A 81 19.15 4.09 -5.45
C GLU A 81 17.62 4.12 -5.32
N TYR A 82 17.01 5.26 -5.65
CA TYR A 82 15.56 5.41 -5.78
C TYR A 82 15.18 5.30 -7.26
N TRP A 83 14.16 4.51 -7.56
CA TRP A 83 13.72 4.24 -8.92
C TRP A 83 12.29 4.75 -9.15
N ASP A 84 11.98 5.10 -10.40
CA ASP A 84 10.61 5.43 -10.79
C ASP A 84 9.66 4.23 -10.68
N ASP A 85 8.35 4.50 -10.71
CA ASP A 85 7.29 3.47 -10.59
C ASP A 85 7.35 2.40 -11.68
N TYR A 86 8.08 2.65 -12.76
CA TYR A 86 8.24 1.73 -13.88
C TYR A 86 9.53 0.91 -13.78
N GLY A 87 10.41 1.19 -12.81
CA GLY A 87 11.71 0.55 -12.65
C GLY A 87 12.67 0.83 -13.81
N ASN A 88 12.47 1.94 -14.53
CA ASN A 88 13.26 2.26 -15.73
C ASN A 88 14.38 3.26 -15.48
N ASN A 89 14.20 4.16 -14.51
CA ASN A 89 15.14 5.25 -14.25
C ASN A 89 15.45 5.39 -12.77
N ILE A 90 16.72 5.66 -12.45
CA ILE A 90 17.15 6.16 -11.15
C ILE A 90 16.73 7.64 -11.05
N ILE A 91 15.93 7.96 -10.05
CA ILE A 91 15.37 9.31 -9.82
C ILE A 91 16.03 10.04 -8.65
N GLY A 92 16.90 9.36 -7.90
CA GLY A 92 17.69 9.93 -6.83
C GLY A 92 18.57 8.89 -6.19
N THR A 93 19.55 9.34 -5.40
CA THR A 93 20.41 8.45 -4.63
C THR A 93 20.70 9.00 -3.24
N CYS A 94 21.06 8.12 -2.31
CA CYS A 94 21.49 8.48 -0.96
C CYS A 94 22.78 7.73 -0.58
N PRO A 95 23.84 8.41 -0.12
CA PRO A 95 25.04 7.74 0.36
C PRO A 95 24.73 6.73 1.47
N LEU A 96 25.37 5.55 1.43
CA LEU A 96 25.12 4.46 2.38
C LEU A 96 25.22 4.90 3.85
N GLU A 97 26.28 5.63 4.20
CA GLU A 97 26.48 6.13 5.57
C GLU A 97 25.38 7.10 5.99
N ASP A 98 25.01 8.06 5.13
CA ASP A 98 23.97 9.03 5.43
C ASP A 98 22.61 8.32 5.61
N PHE A 99 22.25 7.39 4.73
CA PHE A 99 20.99 6.63 4.85
C PHE A 99 20.99 5.78 6.11
N ARG A 100 22.08 5.07 6.41
CA ARG A 100 22.24 4.26 7.61
C ARG A 100 22.05 5.08 8.88
N GLU A 101 22.72 6.22 8.99
CA GLU A 101 22.58 7.09 10.14
C GLU A 101 21.14 7.59 10.30
N LEU A 102 20.47 7.97 9.20
CA LEU A 102 19.05 8.38 9.24
C LEU A 102 18.13 7.24 9.72
N VAL A 103 18.32 6.02 9.23
CA VAL A 103 17.55 4.83 9.65
C VAL A 103 17.76 4.54 11.13
N ILE A 104 18.99 4.65 11.64
CA ILE A 104 19.29 4.51 13.08
C ILE A 104 18.55 5.58 13.88
N ARG A 105 18.66 6.85 13.50
CA ARG A 105 18.00 7.94 14.22
C ARG A 105 16.48 7.78 14.23
N TRP A 106 15.91 7.37 13.10
CA TRP A 106 14.49 7.09 13.02
C TRP A 106 14.07 5.94 13.93
N LYS A 107 14.81 4.82 13.89
CA LYS A 107 14.58 3.66 14.78
C LYS A 107 14.59 4.06 16.25
N ASP A 108 15.61 4.81 16.67
CA ASP A 108 15.73 5.28 18.06
C ASP A 108 14.57 6.21 18.42
N PHE A 109 14.16 7.09 17.51
CA PHE A 109 13.03 7.99 17.73
C PHE A 109 11.69 7.26 17.89
N LEU A 110 11.45 6.18 17.15
CA LEU A 110 10.28 5.33 17.33
C LEU A 110 10.24 4.72 18.75
N GLU A 111 11.38 4.50 19.39
CA GLU A 111 11.41 3.96 20.75
C GLU A 111 11.10 5.00 21.85
N THR A 112 11.12 6.30 21.52
CA THR A 112 10.91 7.38 22.49
C THR A 112 9.43 7.67 22.79
N PRO A 113 9.01 7.82 24.06
CA PRO A 113 7.68 8.34 24.41
C PRO A 113 7.46 9.81 23.97
N PRO A 114 6.21 10.25 23.74
CA PRO A 114 5.02 9.43 23.48
C PRO A 114 5.12 8.84 22.06
N PHE A 115 5.57 7.58 21.98
CA PHE A 115 5.18 6.72 20.89
C PHE A 115 4.01 5.93 21.45
N ASP A 116 2.81 6.17 20.92
CA ASP A 116 1.70 5.28 21.20
C ASP A 116 1.97 3.98 20.46
N ARG A 117 2.81 3.14 21.09
CA ARG A 117 3.11 1.77 20.69
C ARG A 117 1.98 0.86 21.16
N SER A 118 0.71 1.33 21.15
CA SER A 118 -0.38 0.40 20.89
C SER A 118 0.05 -0.31 19.61
N GLU A 119 0.62 -1.50 19.81
CA GLU A 119 1.03 -2.39 18.75
C GLU A 119 -0.14 -2.41 17.76
N LEU A 120 0.17 -2.74 16.52
CA LEU A 120 -0.77 -3.46 15.68
C LEU A 120 -1.15 -4.81 16.34
N ILE A 121 -1.50 -4.84 17.64
CA ILE A 121 -2.45 -5.79 18.16
C ILE A 121 -3.66 -5.53 17.28
N SER A 122 -3.99 -6.53 16.49
CA SER A 122 -5.37 -6.84 16.17
C SER A 122 -6.14 -7.02 17.48
N LEU A 123 -6.32 -5.94 18.26
CA LEU A 123 -7.54 -5.78 19.03
C LEU A 123 -8.59 -5.45 17.97
N PRO A 124 -9.78 -6.07 18.03
CA PRO A 124 -10.88 -5.67 17.19
C PRO A 124 -11.32 -4.29 17.68
N GLU A 125 -10.57 -3.25 17.32
CA GLU A 125 -11.15 -1.93 17.24
C GLU A 125 -12.15 -2.00 16.11
N LYS A 126 -13.41 -2.10 16.53
CA LYS A 126 -14.61 -1.91 15.75
C LYS A 126 -14.63 -0.46 15.25
N HIS A 127 -13.65 -0.08 14.44
CA HIS A 127 -13.72 1.12 13.64
C HIS A 127 -14.74 0.83 12.56
N ASN A 128 -15.95 1.34 12.75
CA ASN A 128 -17.03 1.25 11.77
C ASN A 128 -16.61 1.98 10.49
N SER A 129 -15.87 1.25 9.66
CA SER A 129 -15.67 1.33 8.22
C SER A 129 -16.80 1.91 7.40
N VAL A 130 -17.15 3.20 7.45
CA VAL A 130 -18.26 3.71 6.63
C VAL A 130 -17.84 3.70 5.16
N GLN A 131 -18.26 2.65 4.44
CA GLN A 131 -18.08 2.52 3.01
C GLN A 131 -19.28 3.12 2.29
N GLU A 132 -19.02 4.04 1.38
CA GLU A 132 -20.02 4.58 0.46
C GLU A 132 -19.79 4.02 -0.94
N GLY A 133 -20.86 3.63 -1.63
CA GLY A 133 -20.77 3.12 -3.00
C GLY A 133 -22.05 3.30 -3.79
N PHE A 134 -21.97 3.00 -5.08
CA PHE A 134 -23.11 3.02 -6.00
C PHE A 134 -23.26 1.66 -6.68
N ILE A 135 -24.51 1.19 -6.78
CA ILE A 135 -24.85 0.01 -7.56
C ILE A 135 -25.58 0.43 -8.82
N LEU A 136 -25.02 0.06 -9.97
CA LEU A 136 -25.52 0.43 -11.28
C LEU A 136 -25.69 -0.83 -12.15
N LYS A 137 -26.70 -0.84 -13.03
CA LYS A 137 -26.76 -1.78 -14.15
C LYS A 137 -26.28 -1.09 -15.42
N SER A 138 -25.60 -1.84 -16.29
CA SER A 138 -25.29 -1.36 -17.63
C SER A 138 -26.51 -1.49 -18.55
N SER A 139 -26.71 -0.53 -19.44
CA SER A 139 -27.68 -0.54 -20.54
C SER A 139 -27.07 0.08 -21.78
N ASN A 140 -27.74 -0.05 -22.93
CA ASN A 140 -27.32 0.58 -24.18
C ASN A 140 -27.29 2.12 -24.12
N GLU A 141 -27.96 2.71 -23.12
CA GLU A 141 -28.08 4.15 -22.91
C GLU A 141 -27.17 4.64 -21.76
N GLY A 142 -26.36 3.75 -21.18
CA GLY A 142 -25.41 4.07 -20.11
C GLY A 142 -25.66 3.29 -18.82
N PHE A 143 -25.36 3.91 -17.68
CA PHE A 143 -25.51 3.28 -16.37
C PHE A 143 -26.79 3.73 -15.68
N ILE A 144 -27.62 2.75 -15.28
CA ILE A 144 -28.88 3.00 -14.58
C ILE A 144 -28.70 2.59 -13.11
N PRO A 145 -28.97 3.48 -12.14
CA PRO A 145 -28.89 3.14 -10.73
C PRO A 145 -29.90 2.05 -10.36
N LEU A 146 -29.47 1.13 -9.50
CA LEU A 146 -30.32 0.07 -8.97
C LEU A 146 -30.79 0.46 -7.58
N GLN A 147 -32.03 0.95 -7.47
CA GLN A 147 -32.70 1.17 -6.18
C GLN A 147 -33.14 -0.15 -5.56
N GLY A 148 -32.94 -0.33 -4.26
CA GLY A 148 -33.34 -1.54 -3.54
C GLY A 148 -32.43 -2.75 -3.77
N ALA A 149 -31.22 -2.56 -4.32
CA ALA A 149 -30.19 -3.58 -4.30
C ALA A 149 -29.73 -3.82 -2.85
N HIS A 150 -29.63 -5.08 -2.48
CA HIS A 150 -29.25 -5.52 -1.14
C HIS A 150 -27.74 -5.67 -1.04
N ILE A 151 -27.12 -4.94 -0.12
CA ILE A 151 -25.70 -5.04 0.23
C ILE A 151 -25.59 -5.76 1.57
N PHE A 152 -25.11 -6.99 1.56
CA PHE A 152 -24.97 -7.82 2.74
C PHE A 152 -23.49 -7.99 3.10
N ASN A 153 -23.06 -7.42 4.22
CA ASN A 153 -21.73 -7.71 4.76
C ASN A 153 -21.75 -9.09 5.42
N LYS A 154 -21.05 -10.07 4.86
CA LYS A 154 -21.01 -11.45 5.36
C LYS A 154 -20.32 -11.58 6.71
N THR A 155 -19.35 -10.70 7.00
CA THR A 155 -18.63 -10.70 8.27
C THR A 155 -19.49 -10.13 9.38
N THR A 156 -20.06 -8.94 9.17
CA THR A 156 -20.82 -8.22 10.21
C THR A 156 -22.31 -8.59 10.24
N ARG A 157 -22.80 -9.30 9.22
CA ARG A 157 -24.22 -9.63 8.98
C ARG A 157 -25.12 -8.40 8.82
N GLN A 158 -24.55 -7.23 8.54
CA GLN A 158 -25.31 -6.03 8.24
C GLN A 158 -25.89 -6.11 6.82
N LEU A 159 -27.15 -5.72 6.67
CA LEU A 159 -27.83 -5.59 5.38
C LEU A 159 -28.27 -4.13 5.21
N VAL A 160 -27.90 -3.52 4.09
CA VAL A 160 -28.44 -2.21 3.69
C VAL A 160 -28.96 -2.26 2.25
N PRO A 161 -30.14 -1.70 1.97
CA PRO A 161 -30.59 -1.49 0.59
C PRO A 161 -29.98 -0.20 0.01
N THR A 162 -29.85 -0.13 -1.30
CA THR A 162 -29.52 1.11 -2.02
C THR A 162 -30.71 2.06 -2.14
N ASP A 163 -30.44 3.37 -2.18
CA ASP A 163 -31.43 4.43 -2.37
C ASP A 163 -31.87 4.60 -3.85
N ILE A 164 -32.68 5.63 -4.13
CA ILE A 164 -33.17 5.94 -5.49
C ILE A 164 -32.06 6.23 -6.51
N ASN A 165 -30.88 6.67 -6.04
CA ASN A 165 -29.71 6.93 -6.86
C ASN A 165 -28.76 5.73 -6.92
N GLY A 166 -29.17 4.57 -6.39
CA GLY A 166 -28.33 3.37 -6.28
C GLY A 166 -27.23 3.51 -5.24
N LYS A 167 -27.23 4.56 -4.40
CA LYS A 167 -26.22 4.80 -3.37
C LYS A 167 -26.49 3.92 -2.15
N PHE A 168 -25.42 3.42 -1.53
CA PHE A 168 -25.49 2.78 -0.22
C PHE A 168 -24.38 3.28 0.69
N THR A 169 -24.60 3.07 1.99
CA THR A 169 -23.63 3.32 3.05
C THR A 169 -23.67 2.13 4.02
N ILE A 170 -22.55 1.43 4.21
CA ILE A 170 -22.47 0.24 5.08
C ILE A 170 -21.20 0.27 5.91
N ASN A 171 -21.24 -0.30 7.12
CA ASN A 171 -20.04 -0.51 7.91
C ASN A 171 -19.33 -1.77 7.42
N ALA A 172 -18.14 -1.61 6.85
CA ALA A 172 -17.31 -2.70 6.38
C ALA A 172 -15.82 -2.37 6.55
N GLN A 173 -15.03 -3.33 6.98
CA GLN A 173 -13.59 -3.21 7.19
C GLN A 173 -12.81 -3.97 6.12
N LYS A 174 -11.52 -3.64 5.92
CA LYS A 174 -10.60 -4.39 5.05
C LYS A 174 -10.65 -5.87 5.40
N GLY A 175 -10.88 -6.71 4.38
CA GLY A 175 -11.09 -8.15 4.50
C GLY A 175 -12.56 -8.56 4.56
N ASP A 176 -13.49 -7.64 4.84
CA ASP A 176 -14.92 -7.95 4.79
C ASP A 176 -15.36 -8.30 3.37
N THR A 177 -16.27 -9.27 3.28
CA THR A 177 -16.91 -9.63 2.02
C THR A 177 -18.32 -9.04 1.97
N LEU A 178 -18.57 -8.16 1.00
CA LEU A 178 -19.92 -7.68 0.70
C LEU A 178 -20.53 -8.54 -0.41
N GLU A 179 -21.68 -9.15 -0.13
CA GLU A 179 -22.53 -9.82 -1.10
C GLU A 179 -23.60 -8.83 -1.57
N ILE A 180 -23.57 -8.48 -2.84
CA ILE A 180 -24.59 -7.67 -3.51
C ILE A 180 -25.60 -8.60 -4.17
N SER A 181 -26.87 -8.33 -3.95
CA SER A 181 -27.97 -9.03 -4.63
C SER A 181 -29.06 -8.07 -5.07
N TYR A 182 -29.67 -8.37 -6.22
CA TYR A 182 -30.80 -7.63 -6.76
C TYR A 182 -31.70 -8.58 -7.54
N MET A 183 -33.02 -8.35 -7.52
CA MET A 183 -34.00 -9.29 -8.07
C MET A 183 -33.69 -9.62 -9.53
N ASN A 184 -33.63 -10.92 -9.86
CA ASN A 184 -33.30 -11.45 -11.20
C ASN A 184 -31.85 -11.22 -11.67
N TYR A 185 -30.93 -10.86 -10.78
CA TYR A 185 -29.48 -10.81 -11.05
C TYR A 185 -28.73 -11.87 -10.24
N ALA A 186 -27.64 -12.36 -10.81
CA ALA A 186 -26.70 -13.18 -10.07
C ALA A 186 -26.07 -12.38 -8.91
N LYS A 187 -25.86 -13.03 -7.78
CA LYS A 187 -25.19 -12.42 -6.62
C LYS A 187 -23.73 -12.15 -6.95
N LYS A 188 -23.19 -11.02 -6.48
CA LYS A 188 -21.78 -10.66 -6.64
C LYS A 188 -21.13 -10.50 -5.27
N ASN A 189 -19.94 -11.06 -5.09
CA ASN A 189 -19.15 -10.85 -3.88
C ASN A 189 -17.99 -9.90 -4.18
N ILE A 190 -17.74 -8.95 -3.29
CA ILE A 190 -16.57 -8.08 -3.32
C ILE A 190 -15.86 -8.17 -1.98
N ILE A 191 -14.53 -8.14 -2.00
CA ILE A 191 -13.70 -8.09 -0.79
C ILE A 191 -13.23 -6.65 -0.63
N ILE A 192 -13.37 -6.08 0.57
CA ILE A 192 -12.84 -4.74 0.87
C ILE A 192 -11.32 -4.84 0.97
N THR A 193 -10.61 -4.22 0.04
CA THR A 193 -9.14 -4.29 -0.04
C THR A 193 -8.44 -3.16 0.72
N GLU A 194 -9.14 -2.04 1.00
CA GLU A 194 -8.61 -0.86 1.70
C GLU A 194 -9.61 -0.32 2.73
N ASN A 195 -9.12 0.14 3.89
CA ASN A 195 -9.90 0.89 4.88
C ASN A 195 -9.84 2.39 4.55
N ARG A 196 -10.66 2.88 3.61
CA ARG A 196 -10.74 4.34 3.36
C ARG A 196 -11.78 4.99 4.27
N PHE A 197 -11.46 6.17 4.82
CA PHE A 197 -12.43 7.08 5.42
C PHE A 197 -12.31 8.52 4.87
N THR A 198 -13.29 8.84 4.02
CA THR A 198 -14.09 10.07 3.83
C THR A 198 -13.49 11.44 3.48
N ASN A 199 -14.10 12.03 2.43
CA ASN A 199 -14.22 13.47 2.06
C ASN A 199 -13.14 14.12 1.18
N ILE A 200 -12.82 13.49 0.06
CA ILE A 200 -12.75 14.17 -1.25
C ILE A 200 -13.54 13.28 -2.21
N ILE A 201 -14.38 13.86 -3.07
CA ILE A 201 -15.11 13.12 -4.10
C ILE A 201 -14.08 12.35 -4.95
N HIS A 202 -13.96 11.04 -4.71
CA HIS A 202 -13.30 10.10 -5.62
C HIS A 202 -14.20 8.89 -5.78
N ARG A 203 -14.68 8.72 -7.02
CA ARG A 203 -15.66 7.73 -7.47
C ARG A 203 -14.95 6.39 -7.72
N ASP A 204 -14.68 5.61 -6.69
CA ASP A 204 -13.85 4.40 -6.88
C ASP A 204 -14.60 3.06 -6.75
N TYR A 205 -15.94 3.02 -6.72
CA TYR A 205 -16.66 1.76 -6.85
C TYR A 205 -17.95 1.90 -7.66
N ASN A 206 -17.82 2.03 -8.98
CA ASN A 206 -18.92 1.70 -9.88
C ASN A 206 -18.96 0.16 -10.02
N ILE A 207 -19.87 -0.50 -9.30
CA ILE A 207 -20.13 -1.92 -9.53
C ILE A 207 -21.14 -2.01 -10.67
N VAL A 208 -20.64 -2.32 -11.86
CA VAL A 208 -21.46 -2.57 -13.05
C VAL A 208 -21.89 -4.04 -13.06
N PHE A 209 -23.20 -4.28 -13.09
CA PHE A 209 -23.75 -5.57 -13.46
C PHE A 209 -23.75 -5.70 -14.98
N GLU A 210 -22.99 -6.66 -15.51
CA GLU A 210 -23.08 -7.09 -16.91
C GLU A 210 -24.12 -8.22 -17.03
N TYR A 211 -24.98 -8.13 -18.04
CA TYR A 211 -25.87 -9.21 -18.41
C TYR A 211 -25.03 -10.25 -19.17
N HIS A 212 -24.74 -11.40 -18.57
CA HIS A 212 -24.04 -12.46 -19.29
C HIS A 212 -25.01 -13.18 -20.23
N GLN A 213 -24.90 -12.92 -21.55
CA GLN A 213 -25.15 -13.99 -22.51
C GLN A 213 -23.92 -14.92 -22.51
N GLN A 214 -24.16 -16.22 -22.33
CA GLN A 214 -23.11 -17.25 -22.33
C GLN A 214 -22.32 -17.21 -23.64
N ILE A 215 -20.97 -17.05 -23.66
CA ILE A 215 -20.06 -17.76 -24.58
C ILE A 215 -18.58 -17.77 -24.09
N GLN A 216 -18.00 -18.99 -24.10
CA GLN A 216 -16.60 -19.51 -24.26
C GLN A 216 -15.36 -18.95 -23.53
N GLU A 217 -14.56 -19.91 -23.04
CA GLU A 217 -13.30 -19.77 -22.28
C GLU A 217 -12.19 -19.01 -23.05
N PRO A 218 -11.43 -18.12 -22.40
CA PRO A 218 -10.24 -17.54 -23.01
C PRO A 218 -8.98 -18.39 -22.74
N GLU A 219 -8.18 -18.50 -23.79
CA GLU A 219 -6.89 -19.17 -23.88
C GLU A 219 -5.86 -18.54 -22.91
N ILE A 220 -5.17 -19.38 -22.12
CA ILE A 220 -4.18 -18.94 -21.13
C ILE A 220 -2.90 -18.50 -21.85
N VAL A 221 -2.69 -17.18 -21.96
CA VAL A 221 -1.39 -16.63 -22.35
C VAL A 221 -0.54 -16.44 -21.10
N ASN A 222 0.38 -17.37 -20.87
CA ASN A 222 1.40 -17.25 -19.82
C ASN A 222 2.37 -16.09 -20.15
N LYS A 223 2.22 -14.95 -19.46
CA LYS A 223 3.26 -13.90 -19.45
C LYS A 223 4.43 -14.36 -18.57
N LYS A 224 5.62 -14.49 -19.16
CA LYS A 224 6.86 -14.80 -18.42
C LYS A 224 7.16 -13.72 -17.37
N SER A 225 7.53 -14.17 -16.17
CA SER A 225 7.88 -13.30 -15.03
C SER A 225 9.11 -12.45 -15.33
N PHE A 226 9.25 -11.35 -14.58
CA PHE A 226 10.33 -10.36 -14.71
C PHE A 226 11.74 -10.98 -14.64
N PHE A 227 11.97 -11.93 -13.72
CA PHE A 227 13.20 -12.73 -13.68
C PHE A 227 13.46 -13.52 -14.97
N GLY A 228 12.41 -14.01 -15.62
CA GLY A 228 12.53 -14.69 -16.92
C GLY A 228 13.05 -13.78 -18.06
N ARG A 229 12.95 -12.45 -17.92
CA ARG A 229 13.51 -11.50 -18.90
C ARG A 229 14.98 -11.16 -18.60
N ILE A 230 15.35 -11.11 -17.33
CA ILE A 230 16.72 -10.81 -16.88
C ILE A 230 17.68 -11.96 -17.22
N PHE A 231 17.27 -13.22 -17.03
CA PHE A 231 18.14 -14.37 -17.36
C PHE A 231 18.31 -14.59 -18.88
N HIS A 232 17.36 -14.14 -19.70
CA HIS A 232 17.48 -14.23 -21.16
C HIS A 232 18.43 -13.17 -21.76
N SER A 233 18.59 -11.98 -21.14
CA SER A 233 19.53 -10.97 -21.62
C SER A 233 20.99 -11.32 -21.28
N ILE A 234 21.23 -11.98 -20.14
CA ILE A 234 22.57 -12.42 -19.72
C ILE A 234 23.06 -13.60 -20.57
N SER A 235 22.17 -14.49 -21.00
CA SER A 235 22.54 -15.65 -21.85
C SER A 235 22.98 -15.27 -23.28
N ASN A 236 22.69 -14.05 -23.75
CA ASN A 236 23.17 -13.54 -25.04
C ASN A 236 24.51 -12.80 -24.94
N LEU A 237 25.02 -12.56 -23.72
CA LEU A 237 26.31 -11.88 -23.51
C LEU A 237 27.51 -12.84 -23.47
N PHE A 238 27.26 -14.16 -23.40
CA PHE A 238 28.28 -15.21 -23.32
C PHE A 238 28.21 -16.20 -24.51
N ARG A 239 27.73 -15.73 -25.67
CA ARG A 239 27.71 -16.52 -26.91
C ARG A 239 28.40 -15.80 -28.05
#